data_AF-A0A7X0MGR6-F1
#
_entry.id   AF-A0A7X0MGR6-F1
#
_cell.length_a   1.000
_cell.length_b   1.000
_cell.length_c   1.000
_cell.angle_alpha   90.00
_cell.angle_beta   90.00
_cell.angle_gamma   90.00
#
_symmetry.space_group_name_H-M   'P 1'
#
loop_
_entity.id
_entity.type
_entity.pdbx_description
1 polymer ?
#
loop_
_entity_poly.entity_id
_entity_poly.type
_entity_poly.pdbx_seq_one_letter_code
_entity_poly.pdbx_strand_id
1 'polypeptide(L)'
;MKRIGENEGEFVAAAIVGLEWLENARQFEAIAIDEKGEPLRIVSPDPRVFAAHKLWVSQREDREPLKRQRDRAQAEAVAELTIMHFPHLPYAAAELSILPKAVFDAAMPLFKPA
;
A
#
# COMPACT_ATOMS: atom_id res chain seq x y z
N MET A 1 18.03 -14.44 6.63
CA MET A 1 18.16 -12.97 6.62
C MET A 1 19.61 -12.60 6.34
N LYS A 2 19.87 -11.65 5.43
CA LYS A 2 21.24 -11.24 5.06
C LYS A 2 21.74 -10.17 6.03
N ARG A 3 22.91 -10.38 6.64
CA ARG A 3 23.56 -9.41 7.53
C ARG A 3 24.20 -8.31 6.69
N ILE A 4 23.97 -7.06 7.05
CA ILE A 4 24.47 -5.89 6.31
C ILE A 4 25.60 -5.19 7.10
N GLY A 5 25.65 -5.35 8.42
CA GLY A 5 26.71 -4.81 9.28
C GLY A 5 27.82 -5.81 9.67
N GLU A 6 29.00 -5.28 9.99
CA GLU A 6 30.17 -6.07 10.39
C GLU A 6 30.07 -6.51 11.86
N ASN A 7 29.42 -5.73 12.73
CA ASN A 7 29.37 -5.96 14.17
C ASN A 7 28.16 -6.80 14.65
N GLU A 8 28.32 -7.53 15.75
CA GLU A 8 27.21 -8.27 16.37
C GLU A 8 26.13 -7.31 16.87
N GLY A 9 24.87 -7.57 16.50
CA GLY A 9 23.73 -6.68 16.79
C GLY A 9 23.49 -5.59 15.75
N GLU A 10 24.30 -5.52 14.69
CA GLU A 10 24.18 -4.51 13.64
C GLU A 10 23.21 -4.94 12.51
N PHE A 11 22.74 -3.95 11.73
CA PHE A 11 21.57 -4.03 10.85
C PHE A 11 21.41 -5.34 10.06
N VAL A 12 20.19 -5.89 10.13
CA VAL A 12 19.77 -7.09 9.39
C VAL A 12 18.81 -6.67 8.28
N ALA A 13 19.00 -7.19 7.07
CA ALA A 13 18.08 -6.98 5.97
C ALA A 13 16.69 -7.55 6.34
N ALA A 14 15.75 -6.67 6.67
CA ALA A 14 14.35 -7.01 6.84
C ALA A 14 13.64 -6.88 5.49
N ALA A 15 13.93 -7.81 4.58
CA ALA A 15 13.18 -7.90 3.34
C ALA A 15 11.70 -8.18 3.68
N ILE A 16 10.83 -7.20 3.39
CA ILE A 16 9.39 -7.37 3.52
C ILE A 16 8.91 -7.94 2.20
N VAL A 17 8.53 -9.21 2.20
CA VAL A 17 7.93 -9.87 1.03
C VAL A 17 6.75 -9.02 0.54
N GLY A 18 6.69 -8.71 -0.75
CA GLY A 18 5.61 -7.92 -1.37
C GLY A 18 5.85 -6.41 -1.35
N LEU A 19 6.90 -5.91 -0.68
CA LEU A 19 7.25 -4.49 -0.68
C LEU A 19 7.66 -4.01 -2.09
N GLU A 20 8.20 -4.91 -2.91
CA GLU A 20 8.60 -4.60 -4.28
C GLU A 20 7.43 -4.10 -5.14
N TRP A 21 6.18 -4.48 -4.82
CA TRP A 21 5.01 -3.98 -5.55
C TRP A 21 4.77 -2.50 -5.29
N LEU A 22 5.07 -2.02 -4.07
CA LEU A 22 4.92 -0.62 -3.70
C LEU A 22 6.06 0.23 -4.25
N GLU A 23 7.28 -0.31 -4.23
CA GLU A 23 8.47 0.39 -4.74
C GLU A 23 8.41 0.62 -6.25
N ASN A 24 7.81 -0.33 -6.99
CA ASN A 24 7.70 -0.29 -8.44
C ASN A 24 6.32 0.20 -8.93
N ALA A 25 5.39 0.48 -8.01
CA ALA A 25 4.13 1.11 -8.37
C ALA A 25 4.37 2.52 -8.90
N ARG A 26 3.49 2.96 -9.80
CA ARG A 26 3.43 4.36 -10.20
C ARG A 26 3.21 5.22 -8.95
N GLN A 27 3.98 6.30 -8.81
CA GLN A 27 3.78 7.22 -7.70
C GLN A 27 2.44 7.95 -7.86
N PHE A 28 1.71 8.07 -6.76
CA PHE A 28 0.58 8.97 -6.63
C PHE A 28 1.09 10.34 -6.20
N GLU A 29 0.56 11.38 -6.83
CA GLU A 29 0.92 12.75 -6.53
C GLU A 29 -0.32 13.63 -6.38
N ALA A 30 -0.31 14.49 -5.36
CA ALA A 30 -1.35 15.49 -5.14
C ALA A 30 -0.72 16.77 -4.56
N ILE A 31 -1.36 17.91 -4.82
CA ILE A 31 -1.03 19.17 -4.16
C ILE A 31 -2.05 19.42 -3.05
N ALA A 32 -1.57 19.62 -1.83
CA ALA A 32 -2.36 20.10 -0.69
C ALA A 32 -2.04 21.57 -0.42
N ILE A 33 -2.87 22.24 0.37
CA ILE A 33 -2.62 23.58 0.88
C ILE A 33 -2.29 23.46 2.37
N ASP A 34 -1.18 24.06 2.80
CA ASP A 34 -0.77 24.04 4.20
C ASP A 34 -1.50 25.11 5.05
N GLU A 35 -1.18 25.18 6.34
CA GLU A 35 -1.78 26.13 7.28
C GLU A 35 -1.48 27.61 6.97
N LYS A 36 -0.48 27.89 6.12
CA LYS A 36 -0.10 29.23 5.67
C LYS A 36 -0.72 29.59 4.31
N GLY A 37 -1.45 28.65 3.69
CA GLY A 37 -1.99 28.82 2.35
C GLY A 37 -1.00 28.49 1.23
N GLU A 38 0.14 27.87 1.55
CA GLU A 38 1.17 27.53 0.57
C GLU A 38 0.94 26.12 -0.02
N PRO A 39 1.23 25.91 -1.31
CA PRO A 39 1.08 24.60 -1.93
C PRO A 39 2.17 23.62 -1.47
N LEU A 40 1.73 22.46 -0.98
CA LEU A 40 2.58 21.34 -0.61
C LEU A 40 2.36 20.17 -1.56
N ARG A 41 3.44 19.70 -2.21
CA ARG A 41 3.39 18.48 -3.02
C ARG A 41 3.53 17.25 -2.14
N ILE A 42 2.53 16.37 -2.20
CA ILE A 42 2.51 15.06 -1.57
C ILE A 42 2.83 14.01 -2.64
N VAL A 43 3.84 13.18 -2.38
CA VAL A 43 4.20 12.03 -3.21
C VAL A 43 4.09 10.77 -2.34
N SER A 44 3.36 9.77 -2.83
CA SER A 44 3.04 8.55 -2.09
C SER A 44 3.03 7.34 -3.06
N PRO A 45 3.13 6.09 -2.56
CA PRO A 45 2.74 4.94 -3.36
C PRO A 45 1.31 5.06 -3.87
N ASP A 46 1.02 4.42 -5.01
CA ASP A 46 -0.35 4.31 -5.54
C ASP A 46 -1.29 3.78 -4.44
N PRO A 47 -2.37 4.52 -4.09
CA PRO A 47 -3.23 4.15 -2.98
C PRO A 47 -3.94 2.79 -3.21
N ARG A 48 -4.18 2.41 -4.47
CA ARG A 48 -4.81 1.14 -4.85
C ARG A 48 -3.86 -0.02 -4.60
N VAL A 49 -2.59 0.13 -4.98
CA VAL A 49 -1.53 -0.86 -4.74
C VAL A 49 -1.27 -0.97 -3.23
N PHE A 50 -1.23 0.16 -2.52
CA PHE A 50 -1.07 0.19 -1.06
C PHE A 50 -2.16 -0.62 -0.35
N ALA A 51 -3.43 -0.35 -0.67
CA ALA A 51 -4.55 -1.06 -0.04
C ALA A 51 -4.52 -2.57 -0.37
N ALA A 52 -4.25 -2.95 -1.62
CA ALA A 52 -4.15 -4.35 -2.00
C ALA A 52 -3.01 -5.08 -1.27
N HIS A 53 -1.84 -4.46 -1.19
CA HIS A 53 -0.71 -4.97 -0.43
C HIS A 53 -1.04 -5.11 1.07
N LYS A 54 -1.69 -4.09 1.67
CA LYS A 54 -2.08 -4.13 3.08
C LYS A 54 -3.10 -5.23 3.39
N LEU A 55 -4.08 -5.44 2.51
CA LEU A 55 -5.00 -6.55 2.63
C LEU A 55 -4.26 -7.89 2.59
N TRP A 56 -3.36 -8.08 1.63
CA TRP A 56 -2.55 -9.29 1.53
C TRP A 56 -1.67 -9.52 2.75
N VAL A 57 -0.97 -8.50 3.26
CA VAL A 57 -0.16 -8.60 4.49
C VAL A 57 -1.03 -9.02 5.69
N SER A 58 -2.26 -8.51 5.78
CA SER A 58 -3.21 -8.89 6.83
C SER A 58 -3.69 -10.34 6.75
N GLN A 59 -3.47 -11.03 5.63
CA GLN A 59 -3.89 -12.42 5.45
C GLN A 59 -2.75 -13.42 5.67
N ARG A 60 -1.51 -12.93 5.85
CA ARG A 60 -0.37 -13.81 6.06
C ARG A 60 -0.43 -14.52 7.41
N GLU A 61 -0.13 -15.81 7.41
CA GLU A 61 -0.11 -16.65 8.60
C GLU A 61 0.93 -16.19 9.63
N ASP A 62 2.10 -15.75 9.13
CA ASP A 62 3.21 -15.25 9.92
C ASP A 62 3.03 -13.80 10.43
N ARG A 63 1.89 -13.17 10.14
CA ARG A 63 1.61 -11.79 10.59
C ARG A 63 1.16 -11.78 12.04
N GLU A 64 1.85 -10.96 12.84
CA GLU A 64 1.49 -10.70 14.23
C GLU A 64 0.01 -10.27 14.38
N PRO A 65 -0.76 -10.86 15.32
CA PRO A 65 -2.22 -10.67 15.40
C PRO A 65 -2.69 -9.21 15.50
N LEU A 66 -2.07 -8.39 16.35
CA LEU A 66 -2.45 -6.98 16.51
C LEU A 66 -2.17 -6.16 15.24
N LYS A 67 -1.07 -6.45 14.56
CA LYS A 67 -0.73 -5.80 13.29
C LYS A 67 -1.69 -6.22 12.18
N ARG A 68 -2.17 -7.46 12.21
CA ARG A 68 -3.12 -8.01 11.24
C ARG A 68 -4.40 -7.18 11.13
N GLN A 69 -5.05 -6.92 12.27
CA GLN A 69 -6.26 -6.11 12.32
C GLN A 69 -6.02 -4.70 11.80
N ARG A 70 -4.89 -4.08 12.21
CA ARG A 70 -4.51 -2.74 11.76
C ARG A 70 -4.26 -2.69 10.25
N ASP A 71 -3.53 -3.65 9.69
CA ASP A 71 -3.23 -3.69 8.26
C ASP A 71 -4.52 -3.83 7.43
N ARG A 72 -5.48 -4.66 7.89
CA ARG A 72 -6.79 -4.77 7.26
C ARG A 72 -7.57 -3.45 7.29
N ALA A 73 -7.65 -2.80 8.46
CA ALA A 73 -8.33 -1.52 8.60
C ALA A 73 -7.70 -0.43 7.71
N GLN A 74 -6.37 -0.42 7.57
CA GLN A 74 -5.68 0.48 6.66
C GLN A 74 -6.03 0.19 5.19
N ALA A 75 -6.14 -1.08 4.80
CA ALA A 75 -6.52 -1.46 3.44
C ALA A 75 -7.95 -0.99 3.10
N GLU A 76 -8.90 -1.27 3.99
CA GLU A 76 -10.31 -0.89 3.84
C GLU A 76 -10.46 0.63 3.78
N ALA A 77 -9.86 1.38 4.73
CA ALA A 77 -9.96 2.83 4.77
C ALA A 77 -9.35 3.52 3.54
N VAL A 78 -8.17 3.06 3.07
CA VAL A 78 -7.55 3.66 1.89
C VAL A 78 -8.34 3.33 0.62
N ALA A 79 -8.89 2.12 0.50
CA ALA A 79 -9.73 1.76 -0.64
C ALA A 79 -10.99 2.65 -0.69
N GLU A 80 -11.67 2.83 0.45
CA GLU A 80 -12.85 3.69 0.57
C GLU A 80 -12.54 5.14 0.19
N LEU A 81 -11.48 5.73 0.76
CA LEU A 81 -11.04 7.09 0.43
C LEU A 81 -10.68 7.24 -1.05
N THR A 82 -10.09 6.20 -1.65
CA THR A 82 -9.74 6.21 -3.09
C THR A 82 -10.99 6.25 -3.95
N ILE A 83 -12.02 5.45 -3.64
CA ILE A 83 -13.30 5.47 -4.35
C ILE A 83 -13.97 6.85 -4.23
N MET A 84 -13.99 7.41 -3.02
CA MET A 84 -14.70 8.66 -2.74
C MET A 84 -14.01 9.89 -3.34
N HIS A 85 -12.67 9.95 -3.26
CA HIS A 85 -11.93 11.17 -3.57
C HIS A 85 -11.10 11.10 -4.85
N PHE A 86 -10.79 9.90 -5.35
CA PHE A 86 -9.97 9.69 -6.55
C PHE A 86 -10.70 8.87 -7.63
N PRO A 87 -11.88 9.31 -8.12
CA PRO A 87 -12.65 8.56 -9.12
C PRO A 87 -11.93 8.35 -10.45
N HIS A 88 -10.88 9.14 -10.72
CA HIS A 88 -10.00 8.99 -11.88
C HIS A 88 -8.99 7.84 -11.75
N LEU A 89 -8.93 7.18 -10.59
CA LEU A 89 -8.08 6.00 -10.32
C LEU A 89 -8.96 4.74 -10.14
N PRO A 90 -9.55 4.19 -11.22
CA PRO A 90 -10.32 2.96 -11.10
C PRO A 90 -9.41 1.78 -10.72
N TYR A 91 -9.94 0.79 -9.99
CA TYR A 91 -9.15 -0.39 -9.61
C TYR A 91 -8.92 -1.36 -10.79
N ALA A 92 -9.82 -1.40 -11.77
CA ALA A 92 -9.61 -2.19 -12.99
C ALA A 92 -8.75 -1.44 -14.03
N ALA A 93 -7.58 -0.95 -13.61
CA ALA A 93 -6.67 -0.18 -14.46
C ALA A 93 -5.41 -0.97 -14.82
N ALA A 94 -4.85 -0.72 -16.01
CA ALA A 94 -3.68 -1.45 -16.50
C ALA A 94 -2.45 -1.24 -15.62
N GLU A 95 -2.34 -0.09 -14.94
CA GLU A 95 -1.25 0.26 -14.03
C GLU A 95 -1.14 -0.69 -12.82
N LEU A 96 -2.20 -1.44 -12.50
CA LEU A 96 -2.23 -2.40 -11.39
C LEU A 96 -1.65 -3.76 -11.75
N SER A 97 -1.16 -3.96 -12.99
CA SER A 97 -0.51 -5.21 -13.42
C SER A 97 0.78 -5.54 -12.65
N ILE A 98 1.31 -4.60 -11.85
CA ILE A 98 2.43 -4.83 -10.94
C ILE A 98 2.07 -5.77 -9.78
N LEU A 99 0.78 -5.85 -9.42
CA LEU A 99 0.30 -6.76 -8.40
C LEU A 99 0.23 -8.18 -8.95
N PRO A 100 0.65 -9.20 -8.15
CA PRO A 100 0.33 -10.57 -8.48
C PRO A 100 -1.18 -10.77 -8.60
N LYS A 101 -1.62 -11.59 -9.57
CA LYS A 101 -3.05 -11.79 -9.87
C LYS A 101 -3.88 -12.14 -8.63
N ALA A 102 -3.38 -13.02 -7.77
CA ALA A 102 -4.08 -13.41 -6.54
C ALA A 102 -4.30 -12.23 -5.57
N VAL A 103 -3.34 -11.30 -5.48
CA VAL A 103 -3.44 -10.10 -4.64
C VAL A 103 -4.44 -9.11 -5.23
N PHE A 104 -4.38 -8.91 -6.56
CA PHE A 104 -5.33 -8.09 -7.29
C PHE A 104 -6.77 -8.58 -7.12
N ASP A 105 -7.01 -9.86 -7.37
CA ASP A 105 -8.34 -10.47 -7.26
C ASP A 105 -8.89 -10.41 -5.82
N ALA A 106 -8.04 -10.66 -4.82
CA ALA A 106 -8.43 -10.64 -3.41
C ALA A 106 -8.84 -9.24 -2.94
N ALA A 107 -8.21 -8.18 -3.46
CA ALA A 107 -8.47 -6.80 -3.08
C ALA A 107 -9.58 -6.12 -3.90
N MET A 108 -9.92 -6.66 -5.08
CA MET A 108 -11.01 -6.16 -5.94
C MET A 108 -12.33 -5.84 -5.19
N PRO A 109 -12.80 -6.65 -4.22
CA PRO A 109 -14.04 -6.34 -3.50
C PRO A 109 -13.98 -5.05 -2.66
N LEU A 110 -12.80 -4.61 -2.24
CA LEU A 110 -12.63 -3.36 -1.48
C LEU A 110 -12.92 -2.10 -2.30
N PHE A 111 -12.89 -2.21 -3.64
CA PHE A 111 -13.02 -1.08 -4.56
C PHE A 111 -14.38 -1.01 -5.25
N LYS A 112 -15.39 -1.68 -4.69
CA LYS A 112 -16.77 -1.55 -5.14
C LYS A 112 -17.42 -0.37 -4.40
N PRO A 113 -18.12 0.53 -5.10
CA PRO A 113 -18.95 1.53 -4.43
C PRO A 113 -19.95 0.84 -3.49
N ALA A 114 -20.16 1.44 -2.31
CA ALA A 114 -21.15 0.99 -1.33
C ALA A 114 -22.58 1.15 -1.86
#